data_AF-A0A0N4ZYJ7-F1
#
_entry.id   AF-A0A0N4ZYJ7-F1
#
_cell.length_a   1.000
_cell.length_b   1.000
_cell.length_c   1.000
_cell.angle_alpha   90.00
_cell.angle_beta   90.00
_cell.angle_gamma   90.00
#
_symmetry.space_group_name_H-M   'P 1'
#
loop_
_entity.id
_entity.type
_entity.pdbx_description
1 polymer ?
#
loop_
_entity_poly.entity_id
_entity_poly.type
_entity_poly.pdbx_seq_one_letter_code
_entity_poly.pdbx_strand_id
1 'polypeptide(L)'
;MDVKTKLTCSKYVINILRSTHHNSTPNKPNLALFRRINELASSGKWDNINNAPKLILFGNNKKEAYKAFGELLETKNSYFERTPWGKHLKFITRCGLFIITSFAVFKGYELIFPETYRMAIKYAPKHHEEHH
;
A
#
# COMPACT_ATOMS: atom_id res chain seq x y z
N MET A 1 -31.77 5.63 -30.33
CA MET A 1 -31.28 6.38 -29.15
C MET A 1 -29.77 6.23 -29.07
N ASP A 2 -29.06 7.35 -29.11
CA ASP A 2 -27.60 7.45 -29.08
C ASP A 2 -27.03 7.01 -27.71
N VAL A 3 -25.80 6.48 -27.69
CA VAL A 3 -25.13 5.94 -26.49
C VAL A 3 -24.95 7.01 -25.41
N LYS A 4 -24.69 8.26 -25.83
CA LYS A 4 -24.59 9.42 -24.94
C LYS A 4 -25.91 9.69 -24.21
N THR A 5 -27.04 9.49 -24.88
CA THR A 5 -28.39 9.66 -24.30
C THR A 5 -28.74 8.54 -23.32
N LYS A 6 -28.18 7.35 -23.52
CA LYS A 6 -28.36 6.21 -22.60
C LYS A 6 -27.60 6.42 -21.28
N LEU A 7 -26.39 6.98 -21.31
CA LEU A 7 -25.55 7.21 -20.11
C LEU A 7 -26.00 8.41 -19.26
N THR A 8 -26.83 9.30 -19.80
CA THR A 8 -27.44 10.43 -19.05
C THR A 8 -28.75 10.04 -18.37
N CYS A 9 -29.34 8.89 -18.73
CA CYS A 9 -30.56 8.39 -18.10
C CYS A 9 -30.23 7.64 -16.80
N SER A 10 -30.63 8.20 -15.66
CA SER A 10 -30.34 7.61 -14.33
C SER A 10 -30.79 6.16 -14.20
N LYS A 11 -31.95 5.80 -14.79
CA LYS A 11 -32.47 4.43 -14.79
C LYS A 11 -31.56 3.45 -15.54
N TYR A 12 -30.93 3.89 -16.62
CA TYR A 12 -30.02 3.06 -17.40
C TYR A 12 -28.66 2.90 -16.71
N VAL A 13 -28.14 3.98 -16.10
CA VAL A 13 -26.92 3.93 -15.28
C VAL A 13 -27.12 3.02 -14.06
N ILE A 14 -28.24 3.12 -13.34
CA ILE A 14 -28.57 2.25 -12.20
C ILE A 14 -28.67 0.79 -12.65
N ASN A 15 -29.27 0.51 -13.81
CA ASN A 15 -29.34 -0.86 -14.34
C ASN A 15 -27.97 -1.39 -14.78
N ILE A 16 -27.10 -0.56 -15.35
CA ILE A 16 -25.71 -0.96 -15.66
C ILE A 16 -24.96 -1.24 -14.36
N LEU A 17 -25.04 -0.37 -13.36
CA LEU A 17 -24.41 -0.54 -12.04
C LEU A 17 -24.93 -1.81 -11.35
N ARG A 18 -26.24 -2.05 -11.39
CA ARG A 18 -26.84 -3.28 -10.83
C ARG A 18 -26.42 -4.53 -11.59
N SER A 19 -26.38 -4.48 -12.92
CA SER A 19 -25.96 -5.60 -13.77
C SER A 19 -24.46 -5.89 -13.61
N THR A 20 -23.61 -4.87 -13.52
CA THR A 20 -22.18 -5.03 -13.21
C THR A 20 -21.95 -5.57 -11.80
N HIS A 21 -22.74 -5.15 -10.81
CA HIS A 21 -22.71 -5.70 -9.45
C HIS A 21 -23.27 -7.14 -9.37
N HIS A 22 -24.16 -7.56 -10.28
CA HIS A 22 -24.67 -8.94 -10.33
C HIS A 22 -23.75 -9.86 -11.15
N ASN A 23 -23.07 -9.33 -12.17
CA ASN A 23 -22.12 -10.06 -13.02
C ASN A 23 -20.73 -10.22 -12.39
N SER A 24 -20.42 -9.53 -11.30
CA SER A 24 -19.38 -9.99 -10.38
C SER A 24 -19.93 -11.24 -9.69
N THR A 25 -19.85 -12.40 -10.34
CA THR A 25 -20.14 -13.68 -9.71
C THR A 25 -19.23 -13.79 -8.49
N PRO A 26 -19.76 -13.64 -7.26
CA PRO A 26 -18.95 -14.02 -6.12
C PRO A 26 -18.88 -15.53 -6.25
N ASN A 27 -17.68 -16.09 -6.46
CA ASN A 27 -17.43 -17.44 -5.98
C ASN A 27 -18.08 -17.52 -4.60
N LYS A 28 -18.97 -18.50 -4.38
CA LYS A 28 -19.78 -18.60 -3.16
C LYS A 28 -18.91 -18.15 -1.98
N PRO A 29 -19.32 -17.12 -1.21
CA PRO A 29 -18.48 -16.59 -0.15
C PRO A 29 -18.05 -17.77 0.72
N ASN A 30 -16.75 -17.91 0.96
CA ASN A 30 -16.23 -19.04 1.72
C ASN A 30 -16.63 -18.87 3.19
N LEU A 31 -17.88 -19.21 3.52
CA LEU A 31 -18.49 -19.00 4.82
C LEU A 31 -17.71 -19.72 5.93
N ALA A 32 -17.08 -20.85 5.61
CA ALA A 32 -16.21 -21.57 6.53
C ALA A 32 -14.96 -20.75 6.88
N LEU A 33 -14.31 -20.15 5.88
CA LEU A 33 -13.16 -19.26 6.09
C LEU A 33 -13.55 -18.03 6.92
N PHE A 34 -14.68 -17.39 6.60
CA PHE A 34 -15.15 -16.23 7.35
C PHE A 34 -15.49 -16.57 8.81
N ARG A 35 -16.12 -17.72 9.06
CA ARG A 35 -16.37 -18.20 10.43
C ARG A 35 -15.05 -18.37 11.20
N ARG A 36 -14.05 -18.98 10.57
CA ARG A 36 -12.72 -19.18 11.17
C ARG A 36 -12.02 -17.85 11.45
N ILE A 37 -12.09 -16.88 10.54
CA ILE A 37 -11.53 -15.55 10.77
C ILE A 37 -12.23 -14.86 11.94
N ASN A 38 -13.55 -15.00 12.07
CA ASN A 38 -14.29 -14.45 13.20
C ASN A 38 -13.89 -15.09 14.54
N GLU A 39 -13.63 -16.41 14.56
CA GLU A 39 -13.09 -17.11 15.74
C GLU A 39 -11.65 -16.66 16.08
N LEU A 40 -10.82 -16.43 15.06
CA LEU A 40 -9.48 -15.87 15.24
C LEU A 40 -9.54 -14.41 15.75
N ALA A 41 -10.53 -13.65 15.32
CA ALA A 41 -10.79 -12.29 15.80
C ALA A 41 -11.27 -12.27 17.25
N SER A 42 -12.23 -13.13 17.60
CA SER A 42 -12.77 -13.22 18.96
C SER A 42 -11.71 -13.69 19.96
N SER A 43 -10.81 -14.59 19.54
CA SER A 43 -9.65 -15.01 20.33
C SER A 43 -8.50 -13.98 20.36
N GLY A 44 -8.68 -12.83 19.71
CA GLY A 44 -7.72 -11.73 19.70
C GLY A 44 -6.47 -12.00 18.86
N LYS A 45 -6.48 -12.99 17.96
CA LYS A 45 -5.37 -13.32 17.05
C LYS A 45 -5.48 -12.61 15.70
N TRP A 46 -6.64 -12.08 15.37
CA TRP A 46 -6.88 -11.29 14.16
C TRP A 46 -6.93 -9.79 14.47
N ASP A 47 -6.43 -8.99 13.55
CA ASP A 47 -6.59 -7.54 13.52
C ASP A 47 -7.73 -7.21 12.55
N ASN A 48 -8.88 -6.82 13.11
CA ASN A 48 -10.08 -6.49 12.34
C ASN A 48 -9.91 -5.19 11.53
N ILE A 49 -9.05 -4.27 11.96
CA ILE A 49 -8.85 -2.99 11.26
C ILE A 49 -8.12 -3.24 9.94
N ASN A 50 -7.06 -4.05 10.00
CA ASN A 50 -6.24 -4.36 8.82
C ASN A 50 -6.70 -5.62 8.07
N ASN A 51 -7.70 -6.33 8.60
CA ASN A 51 -8.16 -7.63 8.15
C ASN A 51 -7.00 -8.61 7.90
N ALA A 52 -6.14 -8.75 8.90
CA ALA A 52 -4.92 -9.55 8.82
C ALA A 52 -4.60 -10.18 10.19
N PRO A 53 -3.75 -11.22 10.25
CA PRO A 53 -3.21 -11.74 11.50
C PRO A 53 -2.50 -10.63 12.30
N LYS A 54 -2.63 -10.65 13.63
CA LYS A 54 -1.83 -9.75 14.48
C LYS A 54 -0.34 -9.97 14.25
N LEU A 55 0.41 -8.88 14.33
CA LEU A 55 1.86 -8.86 14.09
C LEU A 55 2.61 -9.70 15.12
N ILE A 56 2.19 -9.62 16.39
CA ILE A 56 2.82 -10.30 17.51
C ILE A 56 2.03 -11.57 17.82
N LEU A 57 2.31 -12.62 17.05
CA LEU A 57 1.79 -13.98 17.28
C LEU A 57 2.96 -14.97 17.24
N PHE A 58 2.89 -15.98 18.11
CA PHE A 58 3.92 -17.00 18.24
C PHE A 58 3.35 -18.41 18.13
N GLY A 59 4.21 -19.36 17.80
CA GLY A 59 3.89 -20.79 17.75
C GLY A 59 2.70 -21.13 16.85
N ASN A 60 1.79 -21.96 17.36
CA ASN A 60 0.65 -22.49 16.61
C ASN A 60 -0.39 -21.41 16.27
N ASN A 61 -0.56 -20.40 17.13
CA ASN A 61 -1.47 -19.28 16.89
C ASN A 61 -1.08 -18.48 15.64
N LYS A 62 0.23 -18.28 15.43
CA LYS A 62 0.75 -17.64 14.22
C LYS A 62 0.42 -18.48 12.98
N LYS A 63 0.74 -19.78 13.02
CA LYS A 63 0.53 -20.69 11.89
C LYS A 63 -0.95 -20.72 11.47
N GLU A 64 -1.86 -20.78 12.44
CA GLU A 64 -3.30 -20.83 12.21
C GLU A 64 -3.82 -19.55 11.54
N ALA A 65 -3.49 -18.38 12.11
CA ALA A 65 -3.94 -17.10 11.58
C ALA A 65 -3.34 -16.82 10.18
N TYR A 66 -2.05 -17.11 9.99
CA TYR A 66 -1.40 -16.94 8.69
C TYR A 66 -1.93 -17.91 7.62
N LYS A 67 -2.37 -19.12 8.00
CA LYS A 67 -3.03 -20.05 7.07
C LYS A 67 -4.36 -19.48 6.57
N ALA A 68 -5.23 -19.03 7.47
CA ALA A 68 -6.50 -18.38 7.11
C ALA A 68 -6.28 -17.12 6.25
N PHE A 69 -5.23 -16.34 6.55
CA PHE A 69 -4.84 -15.18 5.75
C PHE A 69 -4.37 -15.56 4.34
N GLY A 70 -3.59 -16.64 4.21
CA GLY A 70 -3.17 -17.16 2.91
C GLY A 70 -4.35 -17.56 2.03
N GLU A 71 -5.32 -18.29 2.61
CA GLU A 71 -6.58 -18.69 1.95
C GLU A 71 -7.41 -17.47 1.52
N LEU A 72 -7.38 -16.38 2.28
CA LEU A 72 -8.07 -15.12 1.92
C LEU A 72 -7.40 -14.40 0.73
N LEU A 73 -6.12 -14.66 0.49
CA LEU A 73 -5.28 -13.95 -0.49
C LEU A 73 -4.94 -14.78 -1.73
N GLU A 74 -5.51 -15.97 -1.90
CA GLU A 74 -5.21 -16.85 -3.05
C GLU A 74 -5.40 -16.16 -4.40
N THR A 75 -6.21 -15.10 -4.46
CA THR A 75 -6.46 -14.29 -5.66
C THR A 75 -5.43 -13.18 -5.91
N LYS A 76 -4.50 -12.90 -4.98
CA LYS A 76 -3.53 -11.80 -5.11
C LYS A 76 -2.20 -12.30 -5.67
N ASN A 77 -1.78 -11.71 -6.79
CA ASN A 77 -0.56 -12.09 -7.51
C ASN A 77 0.73 -11.48 -6.94
N SER A 78 0.68 -10.34 -6.25
CA SER A 78 1.89 -9.64 -5.79
C SER A 78 2.36 -10.12 -4.41
N TYR A 79 3.67 -10.40 -4.26
CA TYR A 79 4.29 -10.80 -2.99
C TYR A 79 4.01 -9.81 -1.85
N PHE A 80 4.05 -8.51 -2.14
CA PHE A 80 3.76 -7.44 -1.19
C PHE A 80 2.27 -7.35 -0.82
N GLU A 81 1.39 -8.08 -1.46
CA GLU A 81 -0.04 -8.09 -1.11
C GLU A 81 -0.44 -9.35 -0.37
N ARG A 82 0.37 -10.41 -0.50
CA ARG A 82 0.18 -11.69 0.20
C ARG A 82 0.73 -11.68 1.63
N THR A 83 1.59 -10.72 1.94
CA THR A 83 2.20 -10.62 3.28
C THR A 83 1.42 -9.61 4.13
N PRO A 84 1.09 -9.91 5.41
CA PRO A 84 0.42 -8.94 6.29
C PRO A 84 1.18 -7.61 6.41
N TRP A 85 2.51 -7.72 6.36
CA TRP A 85 3.47 -6.61 6.41
C TRP A 85 3.66 -5.89 5.08
N GLY A 86 2.92 -6.27 4.05
CA GLY A 86 3.11 -5.80 2.69
C GLY A 86 3.09 -4.29 2.52
N LYS A 87 2.16 -3.61 3.22
CA LYS A 87 2.07 -2.14 3.25
C LYS A 87 3.31 -1.51 3.91
N HIS A 88 3.76 -2.07 5.03
CA HIS A 88 4.96 -1.59 5.72
C HIS A 88 6.22 -1.82 4.89
N LEU A 89 6.32 -2.96 4.22
CA LEU A 89 7.46 -3.26 3.37
C LEU A 89 7.49 -2.36 2.13
N LYS A 90 6.34 -2.07 1.51
CA LYS A 90 6.21 -1.05 0.45
C LYS A 90 6.65 0.33 0.95
N PHE A 91 6.33 0.70 2.19
CA PHE A 91 6.78 1.96 2.77
C PHE A 91 8.30 1.98 2.98
N ILE A 92 8.86 0.94 3.59
CA ILE A 92 10.31 0.81 3.83
C ILE A 92 11.08 0.85 2.50
N THR A 93 10.62 0.15 1.46
CA THR A 93 11.28 0.17 0.16
C THR A 93 11.24 1.56 -0.48
N ARG A 94 10.14 2.30 -0.35
CA ARG A 94 10.04 3.69 -0.81
C ARG A 94 11.00 4.61 -0.04
N CYS A 95 11.09 4.47 1.28
CA CYS A 95 12.05 5.22 2.10
C CYS A 95 13.50 4.89 1.72
N GLY A 96 13.84 3.61 1.56
CA GLY A 96 15.16 3.18 1.13
C GLY A 96 15.53 3.75 -0.24
N LEU A 97 14.59 3.69 -1.20
CA LEU A 97 14.79 4.26 -2.53
C LEU A 97 15.02 5.78 -2.46
N PHE A 98 14.26 6.49 -1.62
CA PHE A 98 14.45 7.93 -1.41
C PHE A 98 15.85 8.28 -0.87
N ILE A 99 16.36 7.51 0.09
CA ILE A 99 17.71 7.71 0.66
C ILE A 99 18.76 7.46 -0.42
N ILE A 100 18.65 6.35 -1.16
CA ILE A 100 19.59 6.00 -2.24
C ILE A 100 19.59 7.09 -3.32
N THR A 101 18.40 7.53 -3.74
CA THR A 101 18.28 8.62 -4.74
C THR A 101 18.90 9.90 -4.23
N SER A 102 18.63 10.31 -2.97
CA SER A 102 19.23 11.51 -2.39
C SER A 102 20.75 11.43 -2.35
N PHE A 103 21.30 10.29 -1.95
CA PHE A 103 22.75 10.05 -1.95
C PHE A 103 23.33 10.13 -3.37
N ALA A 104 22.67 9.52 -4.36
CA ALA A 104 23.08 9.59 -5.76
C ALA A 104 23.07 11.04 -6.28
N VAL A 105 22.08 11.85 -5.89
CA VAL A 105 22.03 13.28 -6.25
C VAL A 105 23.20 14.04 -5.63
N PHE A 106 23.47 13.87 -4.33
CA PHE A 106 24.61 14.53 -3.68
C PHE A 106 25.95 14.13 -4.31
N LYS A 107 26.13 12.83 -4.61
CA LYS A 107 27.34 12.35 -5.28
C LYS A 107 27.45 12.81 -6.73
N GLY A 108 26.33 12.87 -7.45
CA GLY A 108 26.28 13.45 -8.79
C GLY A 108 26.66 14.94 -8.78
N TYR A 109 26.18 15.70 -7.79
CA TYR A 109 26.55 17.10 -7.61
C TYR A 109 28.06 17.26 -7.37
N GLU A 110 28.65 16.45 -6.49
CA GLU A 110 30.11 16.45 -6.26
C GLU A 110 30.92 16.10 -7.51
N LEU A 111 30.38 15.24 -8.38
CA LEU A 111 31.05 14.81 -9.61
C LEU A 111 30.98 15.88 -10.72
N ILE A 112 29.83 16.56 -10.85
CA ILE A 112 29.60 17.54 -11.92
C ILE A 112 30.25 18.88 -11.58
N PHE A 113 30.21 19.31 -10.31
CA PHE A 113 30.75 20.60 -9.89
C PHE A 113 32.13 20.45 -9.24
N PRO A 114 33.18 21.08 -9.79
CA PRO A 114 34.52 21.04 -9.21
C PRO A 114 34.53 21.61 -7.78
N GLU A 115 35.43 21.08 -6.95
CA GLU A 115 35.55 21.44 -5.54
C GLU A 115 35.73 22.95 -5.32
N THR A 116 36.42 23.63 -6.23
CA THR A 116 36.65 25.08 -6.19
C THR A 116 35.36 25.89 -6.22
N TYR A 117 34.39 25.52 -7.09
CA TYR A 117 33.08 26.18 -7.16
C TYR A 117 32.23 25.90 -5.91
N ARG A 118 32.28 24.67 -5.39
CA ARG A 118 31.56 24.29 -4.17
C ARG A 118 32.05 25.07 -2.94
N MET A 119 33.36 25.24 -2.81
CA MET A 119 33.98 26.02 -1.73
C MET A 119 33.64 27.50 -1.83
N ALA A 120 33.64 28.06 -3.04
CA ALA A 120 33.25 29.45 -3.28
C ALA A 120 31.82 29.75 -2.83
N ILE A 121 30.88 28.81 -3.03
CA ILE A 121 29.49 28.96 -2.57
C ILE A 121 29.39 28.74 -1.05
N LYS A 122 30.07 27.73 -0.49
CA LYS A 122 30.01 27.42 0.95
C LYS A 122 30.53 28.55 1.83
N TYR A 123 31.59 29.22 1.38
CA TYR A 123 32.21 30.37 2.06
C TYR A 123 31.86 31.70 1.39
N ALA A 124 30.84 31.73 0.51
CA ALA A 124 30.33 32.98 -0.02
C ALA A 124 29.88 33.87 1.16
N PRO A 125 30.14 35.19 1.11
CA PRO A 125 29.70 36.09 2.16
C PRO A 125 28.18 35.98 2.29
N LYS A 126 27.71 35.43 3.41
CA LYS A 126 26.30 35.42 3.74
C LYS A 126 25.93 36.86 4.04
N HIS A 127 25.16 37.49 3.16
CA HIS A 127 24.45 38.72 3.49
C HIS A 127 23.47 38.36 4.61
N HIS A 128 23.90 38.53 5.86
CA HIS A 128 22.97 38.70 6.95
C HIS A 128 22.25 40.02 6.65
N GLU A 129 21.02 39.93 6.14
CA GLU A 129 20.13 41.07 6.10
C GLU A 129 19.90 41.47 7.55
N GLU A 130 20.67 42.47 7.99
CA GLU A 130 20.41 43.23 9.20
C GLU A 130 19.07 43.94 8.99
N HIS A 131 17.98 43.28 9.41
CA HIS A 131 16.72 43.96 9.65
C HIS A 131 16.88 44.82 10.90
N HIS A 132 17.29 46.08 10.69
CA HIS A 132 17.12 47.18 11.62
C HIS A 132 15.77 47.86 11.42
#